data_AF-A0A1V6PK58-F1
#
_entry.id   AF-A0A1V6PK58-F1
#
_cell.length_a   1.000
_cell.length_b   1.000
_cell.length_c   1.000
_cell.angle_alpha   90.00
_cell.angle_beta   90.00
_cell.angle_gamma   90.00
#
_symmetry.space_group_name_H-M   'P 1'
#
loop_
_entity.id
_entity.type
_entity.pdbx_description
1 polymer ?
#
loop_
_entity_poly.entity_id
_entity_poly.type
_entity_poly.pdbx_seq_one_letter_code
_entity_poly.pdbx_strand_id
1 'polypeptide(L)'
;MASALLQKLMENDLRHYSTEYNTTSPEVRSCTCEDASDLNMQEFILFVGVERSADDLNVTFFNRNGQQRASWRVFKSLGERAMEAVVTAGWILYKLEGIAQSVHEGTFDQHELDELKDSAKERSNKPRLLG
;
A
#
# COMPACT_ATOMS: atom_id res chain seq x y z
N MET A 1 18.82 4.13 14.50
CA MET A 1 18.12 3.19 15.41
C MET A 1 16.64 3.24 15.05
N ALA A 2 16.22 2.48 14.05
CA ALA A 2 14.83 2.48 13.59
C ALA A 2 13.94 1.88 14.69
N SER A 3 12.92 2.64 15.06
CA SER A 3 12.09 2.45 16.25
C SER A 3 11.36 1.10 16.24
N ALA A 4 11.45 0.37 17.35
CA ALA A 4 10.71 -0.87 17.63
C ALA A 4 9.17 -0.73 17.48
N LEU A 5 8.66 0.50 17.35
CA LEU A 5 7.27 0.79 17.04
C LEU A 5 6.87 0.39 15.61
N LEU A 6 7.78 0.48 14.63
CA LEU A 6 7.50 0.04 13.25
C LEU A 6 7.36 -1.47 13.15
N GLN A 7 8.17 -2.22 13.91
CA GLN A 7 8.08 -3.68 13.95
C GLN A 7 6.79 -4.15 14.64
N LYS A 8 6.38 -3.49 15.72
CA LYS A 8 5.12 -3.81 16.42
C LYS A 8 3.87 -3.47 15.62
N LEU A 9 3.91 -2.44 14.77
CA LEU A 9 2.78 -2.12 13.87
C LEU A 9 2.63 -3.21 12.79
N MET A 10 3.73 -3.71 12.24
CA MET A 10 3.69 -4.83 11.29
C MET A 10 3.14 -6.13 11.90
N GLU A 11 3.45 -6.41 13.17
CA GLU A 11 3.01 -7.64 13.84
C GLU A 11 1.55 -7.62 14.33
N ASN A 12 0.95 -6.43 14.48
CA ASN A 12 -0.44 -6.31 14.96
C ASN A 12 -1.48 -6.42 13.85
N ASP A 13 -1.21 -5.93 12.64
CA ASP A 13 -2.16 -6.01 11.52
C ASP A 13 -2.39 -7.45 11.04
N LEU A 14 -1.41 -8.33 11.21
CA LEU A 14 -1.50 -9.74 10.78
C LEU A 14 -2.41 -10.61 11.66
N ARG A 15 -2.76 -10.18 12.88
CA ARG A 15 -3.56 -11.00 13.82
C ARG A 15 -5.07 -10.79 13.73
N HIS A 16 -5.56 -9.80 12.99
CA HIS A 16 -6.99 -9.48 12.93
C HIS A 16 -7.73 -10.00 11.68
N TYR A 17 -7.06 -10.65 10.73
CA TYR A 17 -7.72 -11.12 9.51
C TYR A 17 -8.20 -12.58 9.55
N SER A 18 -8.05 -13.28 10.68
CA SER A 18 -8.41 -14.69 10.77
C SER A 18 -9.58 -14.92 11.73
N THR A 19 -10.79 -14.58 11.29
CA THR A 19 -11.99 -15.26 11.79
C THR A 19 -13.14 -15.11 10.80
N GLU A 20 -13.74 -16.27 10.49
CA GLU A 20 -15.08 -16.45 9.96
C GLU A 20 -15.29 -16.34 8.44
N TYR A 21 -15.12 -17.47 7.74
CA TYR A 21 -16.18 -18.01 6.88
C TYR A 21 -16.18 -19.55 6.97
N ASN A 22 -17.17 -20.10 7.65
CA ASN A 22 -17.38 -21.54 7.78
C ASN A 22 -18.87 -21.81 7.53
N THR A 23 -19.28 -22.32 6.36
CA THR A 23 -20.61 -22.95 6.18
C THR A 23 -20.68 -23.86 4.92
N THR A 24 -20.60 -25.18 5.15
CA THR A 24 -21.40 -26.31 4.54
C THR A 24 -21.19 -26.62 3.04
N SER A 25 -20.91 -27.83 2.52
CA SER A 25 -21.12 -29.25 2.90
C SER A 25 -20.43 -30.20 1.86
N PRO A 26 -20.52 -31.55 1.88
CA PRO A 26 -19.40 -32.44 2.22
C PRO A 26 -18.97 -33.43 1.09
N GLU A 27 -17.93 -34.22 1.41
CA GLU A 27 -17.46 -35.44 0.74
C GLU A 27 -16.61 -35.30 -0.53
N VAL A 28 -15.28 -35.44 -0.41
CA VAL A 28 -14.51 -36.62 -0.89
C VAL A 28 -13.18 -36.68 -0.14
N ARG A 29 -12.85 -37.89 0.30
CA ARG A 29 -11.68 -38.31 1.09
C ARG A 29 -10.37 -38.07 0.33
N SER A 30 -9.36 -37.53 1.02
CA SER A 30 -8.05 -38.17 1.23
C SER A 30 -7.05 -37.12 1.73
N CYS A 31 -6.60 -37.28 2.97
CA CYS A 31 -5.50 -36.49 3.49
C CYS A 31 -4.20 -36.88 2.78
N THR A 32 -3.65 -35.96 2.00
CA THR A 32 -2.21 -35.81 1.86
C THR A 32 -1.88 -34.45 2.43
N CYS A 33 -1.27 -34.45 3.61
CA CYS A 33 -0.58 -33.29 4.15
C CYS A 33 0.62 -33.01 3.25
N GLU A 34 0.39 -32.23 2.19
CA GLU A 34 1.44 -31.49 1.51
C GLU A 34 1.47 -30.11 2.13
N ASP A 35 2.56 -29.89 2.85
CA ASP A 35 2.84 -28.76 3.71
C ASP A 35 2.60 -27.40 3.03
N ALA A 36 1.66 -26.64 3.61
CA ALA A 36 1.77 -25.20 3.89
C ALA A 36 2.49 -24.29 2.87
N SER A 37 2.24 -24.47 1.57
CA SER A 37 2.84 -23.64 0.51
C SER A 37 1.85 -22.65 -0.12
N ASP A 38 0.56 -22.74 0.21
CA ASP A 38 -0.52 -21.96 -0.41
C ASP A 38 -1.13 -20.87 0.49
N LEU A 39 -0.38 -20.42 1.50
CA LEU A 39 -0.59 -19.03 1.93
C LEU A 39 -0.02 -18.17 0.81
N ASN A 40 -0.93 -17.78 -0.08
CA ASN A 40 -0.77 -16.80 -1.12
C ASN A 40 -0.25 -15.46 -0.55
N MET A 41 1.03 -15.40 -0.16
CA MET A 41 1.78 -14.18 0.14
C MET A 41 2.05 -13.37 -1.14
N GLN A 42 1.27 -13.58 -2.21
CA GLN A 42 1.23 -12.66 -3.32
C GLN A 42 0.74 -11.31 -2.79
N GLU A 43 1.56 -10.30 -3.05
CA GLU A 43 1.20 -8.87 -3.07
C GLU A 43 0.99 -8.20 -1.71
N PHE A 44 1.98 -8.28 -0.81
CA PHE A 44 2.16 -7.21 0.17
C PHE A 44 2.78 -6.00 -0.53
N ILE A 45 2.08 -4.87 -0.53
CA ILE A 45 2.57 -3.56 -0.99
C ILE A 45 2.38 -2.56 0.15
N LEU A 46 3.47 -1.97 0.62
CA LEU A 46 3.45 -0.86 1.58
C LEU A 46 3.92 0.41 0.90
N PHE A 47 3.01 1.35 0.71
CA PHE A 47 3.32 2.65 0.14
C PHE A 47 4.03 3.53 1.18
N VAL A 48 5.16 4.13 0.82
CA VAL A 48 5.97 4.96 1.73
C VAL A 48 5.80 6.44 1.40
N GLY A 49 5.84 6.79 0.12
CA GLY A 49 5.70 8.19 -0.29
C GLY A 49 6.07 8.45 -1.72
N VAL A 50 6.01 9.73 -2.08
CA VAL A 50 6.17 10.22 -3.46
C VAL A 50 7.09 11.42 -3.50
N GLU A 51 7.93 11.43 -4.53
CA GLU A 51 8.82 12.54 -4.88
C GLU A 51 8.60 12.94 -6.35
N ARG A 52 8.92 14.19 -6.70
CA ARG A 52 8.92 14.64 -8.09
C ARG A 52 10.11 14.02 -8.85
N SER A 53 9.88 13.57 -10.07
CA SER A 53 10.93 13.28 -11.07
C SER A 53 10.81 14.25 -12.26
N ALA A 54 11.68 14.10 -13.27
CA ALA A 54 11.68 14.93 -14.46
C ALA A 54 10.35 14.86 -15.23
N ASP A 55 9.82 13.64 -15.42
CA ASP A 55 8.70 13.38 -16.34
C ASP A 55 7.46 12.77 -15.68
N ASP A 56 7.57 12.35 -14.42
CA ASP A 56 6.49 11.70 -13.65
C ASP A 56 6.77 11.84 -12.13
N LEU A 57 5.87 11.32 -11.31
CA LEU A 57 6.10 11.10 -9.89
C LEU A 57 6.90 9.81 -9.66
N ASN A 58 7.79 9.84 -8.68
CA ASN A 58 8.59 8.70 -8.24
C ASN A 58 8.04 8.17 -6.92
N VAL A 59 7.54 6.94 -6.92
CA VAL A 59 6.96 6.27 -5.76
C VAL A 59 8.02 5.43 -5.08
N THR A 60 8.11 5.57 -3.76
CA THR A 60 8.86 4.64 -2.90
C THR A 60 7.87 3.73 -2.18
N PHE A 61 8.09 2.42 -2.26
CA PHE A 61 7.23 1.41 -1.63
C PHE A 61 8.04 0.17 -1.21
N PHE A 62 7.49 -0.67 -0.34
CA PHE A 62 8.03 -1.99 -0.03
C PHE A 62 7.14 -3.08 -0.62
N ASN A 63 7.78 -4.15 -1.09
CA ASN A 63 7.13 -5.41 -1.40
C ASN A 63 7.97 -6.58 -0.86
N ARG A 64 7.64 -7.82 -1.25
CA ARG A 64 8.37 -9.03 -0.84
C ARG A 64 9.88 -8.99 -1.16
N ASN A 65 10.29 -8.21 -2.16
CA ASN A 65 11.68 -8.07 -2.58
C ASN A 65 12.41 -6.93 -1.85
N GLY A 66 11.77 -6.27 -0.87
CA GLY A 66 12.32 -5.14 -0.14
C GLY A 66 11.87 -3.78 -0.69
N GLN A 67 12.68 -2.75 -0.48
CA GLN A 67 12.38 -1.39 -0.92
C GLN A 67 12.49 -1.27 -2.44
N GLN A 68 11.46 -0.72 -3.06
CA GLN A 68 11.37 -0.48 -4.48
C GLN A 68 11.18 1.00 -4.75
N ARG A 69 11.59 1.43 -5.94
CA ARG A 69 11.26 2.73 -6.51
C ARG A 69 10.75 2.53 -7.93
N ALA A 70 9.64 3.17 -8.26
CA ALA A 70 9.03 3.11 -9.58
C ALA A 70 8.35 4.43 -9.91
N SER A 71 8.19 4.75 -11.19
CA SER A 71 7.35 5.87 -11.59
C SER A 71 5.89 5.60 -11.20
N TRP A 72 5.09 6.66 -11.06
CA TRP A 72 3.68 6.54 -10.74
C TRP A 72 2.93 5.70 -11.78
N ARG A 73 3.23 5.87 -13.07
CA ARG A 73 2.67 5.02 -14.13
C ARG A 73 2.99 3.53 -13.93
N VAL A 74 4.24 3.20 -13.60
CA VAL A 74 4.66 1.80 -13.37
C VAL A 74 4.04 1.26 -12.08
N PHE A 75 4.00 2.06 -11.02
CA PHE A 75 3.39 1.67 -9.75
C PHE A 75 1.89 1.36 -9.91
N LYS A 76 1.15 2.15 -10.70
CA LYS A 76 -0.25 1.87 -11.03
C LYS A 76 -0.45 0.55 -11.78
N SER A 77 0.51 0.15 -12.60
CA SER A 77 0.44 -1.12 -13.33
C SER A 77 0.52 -2.37 -12.43
N LEU A 78 0.90 -2.20 -11.15
CA LEU A 78 0.88 -3.27 -10.15
C LEU A 78 -0.55 -3.65 -9.71
N GLY A 79 -1.57 -2.91 -10.15
CA GLY A 79 -2.98 -3.25 -9.94
C GLY A 79 -3.60 -2.66 -8.68
N GLU A 80 -4.77 -3.18 -8.34
CA GLU A 80 -5.66 -2.63 -7.32
C GLU A 80 -5.00 -2.55 -5.93
N ARG A 81 -4.23 -3.57 -5.53
CA ARG A 81 -3.54 -3.58 -4.23
C ARG A 81 -2.55 -2.43 -4.06
N ALA A 82 -1.91 -1.99 -5.14
CA ALA A 82 -1.03 -0.84 -5.10
C ALA A 82 -1.81 0.45 -4.83
N MET A 83 -3.02 0.58 -5.39
CA MET A 83 -3.89 1.73 -5.16
C MET A 83 -4.48 1.71 -3.75
N GLU A 84 -4.86 0.54 -3.23
CA GLU A 84 -5.29 0.38 -1.84
C GLU A 84 -4.19 0.76 -0.84
N ALA A 85 -2.93 0.42 -1.14
CA ALA A 85 -1.79 0.80 -0.30
C ALA A 85 -1.62 2.33 -0.21
N VAL A 86 -1.86 3.06 -1.31
CA VAL A 86 -1.83 4.53 -1.34
C VAL A 86 -2.92 5.11 -0.43
N VAL A 87 -4.15 4.63 -0.56
CA VAL A 87 -5.29 5.07 0.25
C VAL A 87 -5.07 4.73 1.72
N THR A 88 -4.53 3.54 2.01
CA THR A 88 -4.20 3.10 3.37
C THR A 88 -3.12 3.97 4.00
N ALA A 89 -2.13 4.42 3.22
CA ALA A 89 -1.14 5.40 3.64
C ALA A 89 -1.71 6.83 3.81
N GLY A 90 -3.02 7.02 3.66
CA GLY A 90 -3.71 8.29 3.86
C GLY A 90 -3.68 9.23 2.66
N TRP A 91 -3.12 8.80 1.52
CA TRP A 91 -3.01 9.62 0.32
C TRP A 91 -4.30 9.62 -0.48
N ILE A 92 -4.48 10.69 -1.26
CA ILE A 92 -5.67 10.89 -2.10
C ILE A 92 -5.28 10.63 -3.55
N LEU A 93 -5.76 9.50 -4.11
CA LEU A 93 -5.40 9.04 -5.46
C LEU A 93 -5.64 10.09 -6.55
N TYR A 94 -6.82 10.73 -6.57
CA TYR A 94 -7.13 11.72 -7.61
C TYR A 94 -6.20 12.94 -7.56
N LYS A 95 -5.71 13.31 -6.36
CA LYS A 95 -4.75 14.41 -6.21
C LYS A 95 -3.35 14.00 -6.71
N LEU A 96 -2.93 12.77 -6.42
CA LEU A 96 -1.67 12.23 -6.97
C LEU A 96 -1.70 12.16 -8.49
N GLU A 97 -2.83 11.76 -9.09
CA GLU A 97 -3.00 11.74 -10.54
C GLU A 97 -2.90 13.15 -11.14
N GLY A 98 -3.58 14.13 -10.54
CA GLY A 98 -3.50 15.53 -10.96
C GLY A 98 -2.07 16.07 -10.89
N ILE A 99 -1.34 15.80 -9.80
CA ILE A 99 0.06 16.21 -9.66
C ILE A 99 0.94 15.52 -10.71
N ALA A 100 0.76 14.21 -10.94
CA ALA A 100 1.51 13.48 -11.96
C ALA A 100 1.29 14.07 -13.36
N GLN A 101 0.05 14.47 -13.67
CA GLN A 101 -0.26 15.18 -14.91
C GLN A 101 0.44 16.54 -14.98
N SER A 102 0.41 17.34 -13.92
CA SER A 102 1.11 18.63 -13.86
C SER A 102 2.64 18.49 -14.02
N VAL A 103 3.24 17.40 -13.51
CA VAL A 103 4.66 17.09 -13.78
C VAL A 103 4.88 16.85 -15.26
N HIS A 104 4.04 16.02 -15.89
CA HIS A 104 4.15 15.70 -17.30
C HIS A 104 3.95 16.93 -18.21
N GLU A 105 3.09 17.87 -17.81
CA GLU A 105 2.81 19.12 -18.52
C GLU A 105 3.82 20.24 -18.22
N GLY A 106 4.72 20.03 -17.26
CA GLY A 106 5.69 21.05 -16.84
C GLY A 106 5.10 22.19 -16.00
N THR A 107 3.86 22.03 -15.52
CA THR A 107 3.11 23.01 -14.70
C THR A 107 3.14 22.69 -13.20
N PHE A 108 3.94 21.71 -12.80
CA PHE A 108 4.02 21.22 -11.42
C PHE A 108 4.35 22.31 -10.40
N ASP A 109 3.53 22.36 -9.34
CA ASP A 109 3.80 23.10 -8.11
C ASP A 109 4.24 22.15 -6.98
N GLN A 110 5.42 22.43 -6.42
CA GLN A 110 5.95 21.67 -5.29
C GLN A 110 5.08 21.82 -4.04
N HIS A 111 4.42 22.97 -3.87
CA HIS A 111 3.56 23.23 -2.72
C HIS A 111 2.38 22.26 -2.67
N GLU A 112 1.75 21.96 -3.81
CA GLU A 112 0.63 21.00 -3.88
C GLU A 112 1.03 19.60 -3.42
N LEU A 113 2.24 19.15 -3.79
CA LEU A 113 2.75 17.85 -3.36
C LEU A 113 3.07 17.82 -1.87
N ASP A 114 3.59 18.90 -1.31
CA ASP A 114 3.94 18.97 0.11
C ASP A 114 2.70 19.08 1.00
N GLU A 115 1.68 19.86 0.61
CA GLU A 115 0.37 19.87 1.25
C GLU A 115 -0.28 18.48 1.26
N LEU A 116 -0.13 17.75 0.15
CA LEU A 116 -0.67 16.40 0.05
C LEU A 116 0.07 15.42 0.97
N LYS A 117 1.40 15.53 1.08
CA LYS A 117 2.20 14.73 2.04
C LYS A 117 1.74 14.99 3.46
N ASP A 118 1.56 16.26 3.85
CA ASP A 118 1.18 16.60 5.21
C ASP A 118 -0.26 16.17 5.51
N SER A 119 -1.17 16.31 4.55
CA SER A 119 -2.52 15.76 4.64
C SER A 119 -2.51 14.24 4.80
N ALA A 120 -1.63 13.53 4.08
CA ALA A 120 -1.51 12.08 4.17
C ALA A 120 -0.99 11.65 5.55
N LYS A 121 0.04 12.32 6.09
CA LYS A 121 0.54 12.08 7.45
C LYS A 121 -0.53 12.31 8.51
N GLU A 122 -1.34 13.36 8.37
CA GLU A 122 -2.42 13.64 9.31
C GLU A 122 -3.48 12.52 9.26
N ARG A 123 -3.83 12.04 8.06
CA ARG A 123 -4.81 10.97 7.86
C ARG A 123 -4.31 9.60 8.32
N SER A 124 -3.04 9.28 8.07
CA SER A 124 -2.44 8.03 8.54
C SER A 124 -2.33 7.98 10.07
N ASN A 125 -2.21 9.14 10.72
CA ASN A 125 -2.13 9.24 12.17
C ASN A 125 -3.49 9.33 12.87
N LYS A 126 -4.60 9.49 12.13
CA LYS A 126 -5.94 9.39 12.73
C LYS A 126 -6.27 7.90 12.89
N PRO A 127 -6.48 7.41 14.12
CA PRO A 127 -7.01 6.07 14.30
C PRO A 127 -8.32 6.00 13.53
N ARG A 128 -8.50 4.96 12.71
CA ARG A 128 -9.81 4.65 12.10
C ARG A 128 -10.77 4.42 13.27
N LEU A 129 -11.46 5.46 13.70
CA LEU A 129 -12.61 5.34 14.59
C LEU A 129 -13.67 4.62 13.76
N LEU A 130 -13.64 3.29 13.84
CA LEU A 130 -14.72 2.44 13.39
C LEU A 130 -15.93 2.79 14.25
N GLY A 131 -16.87 3.52 13.65
CA GLY A 131 -18.21 3.70 14.17
C GLY A 131 -19.12 2.56 13.76
#